data_AF-A0A261AIZ4-F1
#
_entry.id   AF-A0A261AIZ4-F1
#
_cell.length_a   1.000
_cell.length_b   1.000
_cell.length_c   1.000
_cell.angle_alpha   90.00
_cell.angle_beta   90.00
_cell.angle_gamma   90.00
#
_symmetry.space_group_name_H-M   'P 1'
#
loop_
_entity.id
_entity.type
_entity.pdbx_description
1 polymer ?
#
loop_
_entity_poly.entity_id
_entity_poly.type
_entity_poly.pdbx_seq_one_letter_code
_entity_poly.pdbx_strand_id
1 'polypeptide(L)'
;MVHADSVYKFANADITGKLCKTNLASNTAFRGFGGPQGMFGTEIMVKHVAEKFGWNHDEIREKNFYEEGDCTPFGMHLNQCNVKRTWDECRVNSDYDRRLEEVNTFNQNNKFRKRGIYLTPTRFGIGFGLKQLNQAGALVLVYTDGSVLVSHGGMEMGQGLHTKILQ
;
A
#
# COMPACT_ATOMS: atom_id res chain seq x y z
N MET A 1 -11.43 7.71 -5.09
CA MET A 1 -10.67 6.58 -4.50
C MET A 1 -9.20 6.80 -4.86
N VAL A 2 -8.33 7.19 -3.92
CA VAL A 2 -6.96 7.72 -4.21
C VAL A 2 -5.83 6.68 -4.20
N HIS A 3 -6.20 5.41 -4.05
CA HIS A 3 -5.28 4.26 -4.08
C HIS A 3 -5.71 3.20 -5.10
N ALA A 4 -6.74 3.49 -5.90
CA ALA A 4 -7.19 2.57 -6.96
C ALA A 4 -6.13 2.39 -8.05
N ASP A 5 -5.23 3.34 -8.22
CA ASP A 5 -4.09 3.22 -9.13
C ASP A 5 -2.99 2.27 -8.62
N SER A 6 -2.99 1.94 -7.31
CA SER A 6 -1.89 1.22 -6.65
C SER A 6 -0.55 1.90 -6.95
N VAL A 7 0.33 1.24 -7.68
CA VAL A 7 1.64 1.76 -8.14
C VAL A 7 1.70 2.00 -9.64
N TYR A 8 0.57 1.85 -10.35
CA TYR A 8 0.57 1.80 -11.81
C TYR A 8 0.13 3.13 -12.43
N LYS A 9 0.88 3.58 -13.43
CA LYS A 9 0.55 4.73 -14.25
C LYS A 9 -0.50 4.36 -15.30
N PHE A 10 -1.74 4.75 -15.06
CA PHE A 10 -2.80 4.69 -16.05
C PHE A 10 -2.86 6.00 -16.84
N ALA A 11 -2.49 5.96 -18.12
CA ALA A 11 -2.54 7.15 -18.99
C ALA A 11 -3.97 7.73 -19.11
N ASN A 12 -4.98 6.85 -19.06
CA ASN A 12 -6.39 7.22 -19.06
C ASN A 12 -7.09 6.43 -17.95
N ALA A 13 -7.73 7.12 -17.01
CA ALA A 13 -8.45 6.49 -15.92
C ALA A 13 -9.72 7.28 -15.58
N ASP A 14 -10.83 6.57 -15.42
CA ASP A 14 -12.07 7.08 -14.83
C ASP A 14 -12.46 6.16 -13.67
N ILE A 15 -12.45 6.71 -12.45
CA ILE A 15 -12.55 5.94 -11.21
C ILE A 15 -13.73 6.47 -10.40
N THR A 16 -14.81 5.68 -10.38
CA THR A 16 -16.03 6.02 -9.63
C THR A 16 -16.24 5.06 -8.45
N GLY A 17 -16.90 5.55 -7.41
CA GLY A 17 -17.27 4.75 -6.24
C GLY A 17 -18.71 5.05 -5.83
N LYS A 18 -19.45 4.04 -5.39
CA LYS A 18 -20.81 4.18 -4.87
C LYS A 18 -20.88 3.62 -3.45
N LEU A 19 -21.53 4.36 -2.56
CA LEU A 19 -21.83 3.91 -1.20
C LEU A 19 -23.22 3.30 -1.20
N CYS A 20 -23.32 2.01 -0.90
CA CYS A 20 -24.58 1.28 -0.92
C CYS A 20 -25.21 1.27 0.48
N LYS A 21 -26.42 1.82 0.61
CA LYS A 21 -27.23 1.68 1.83
C LYS A 21 -27.87 0.29 1.86
N THR A 22 -27.66 -0.45 2.94
CA THR A 22 -28.22 -1.79 3.16
C THR A 22 -28.80 -1.90 4.56
N ASN A 23 -29.63 -2.94 4.81
CA ASN A 23 -30.16 -3.26 6.13
C ASN A 23 -29.19 -4.14 6.94
N LEU A 24 -27.92 -3.76 6.96
CA LEU A 24 -26.86 -4.40 7.76
C LEU A 24 -26.31 -3.40 8.77
N ALA A 25 -25.54 -3.90 9.76
CA ALA A 25 -24.81 -3.03 10.67
C ALA A 25 -23.85 -2.11 9.88
N SER A 26 -23.75 -0.85 10.30
CA SER A 26 -22.93 0.14 9.61
C SER A 26 -21.44 -0.21 9.74
N ASN A 27 -20.78 -0.40 8.61
CA ASN A 27 -19.33 -0.60 8.57
C ASN A 27 -18.61 0.73 8.84
N THR A 28 -17.44 0.66 9.48
CA THR A 28 -16.60 1.83 9.80
C THR A 28 -15.16 1.62 9.35
N ALA A 29 -14.28 2.54 9.72
CA ALA A 29 -12.86 2.48 9.47
C ALA A 29 -12.24 1.15 9.91
N PHE A 30 -11.44 0.56 9.03
CA PHE A 30 -10.50 -0.50 9.35
C PHE A 30 -9.13 -0.11 8.82
N ARG A 31 -8.04 -0.67 9.38
CA ARG A 31 -6.66 -0.34 9.01
C ARG A 31 -6.47 -0.39 7.48
N GLY A 32 -6.14 0.76 6.89
CA GLY A 32 -6.02 0.97 5.44
C GLY A 32 -7.12 1.83 4.81
N PHE A 33 -8.26 2.00 5.48
CA PHE A 33 -9.31 2.98 5.16
C PHE A 33 -9.78 2.95 3.69
N GLY A 34 -10.10 1.76 3.17
CA GLY A 34 -10.56 1.59 1.78
C GLY A 34 -9.45 1.40 0.75
N GLY A 35 -8.21 1.80 1.09
CA GLY A 35 -7.03 1.59 0.24
C GLY A 35 -6.79 0.13 -0.14
N PRO A 36 -6.80 -0.83 0.82
CA PRO A 36 -6.62 -2.25 0.53
C PRO A 36 -7.62 -2.79 -0.51
N GLN A 37 -8.89 -2.41 -0.41
CA GLN A 37 -9.94 -2.86 -1.31
C GLN A 37 -9.72 -2.30 -2.74
N GLY A 38 -9.34 -1.03 -2.85
CA GLY A 38 -9.03 -0.41 -4.14
C GLY A 38 -7.81 -1.03 -4.81
N MET A 39 -6.71 -1.17 -4.09
CA MET A 39 -5.48 -1.77 -4.61
C MET A 39 -5.68 -3.25 -4.98
N PHE A 40 -6.44 -4.00 -4.18
CA PHE A 40 -6.79 -5.38 -4.51
C PHE A 40 -7.53 -5.48 -5.84
N GLY A 41 -8.53 -4.63 -6.09
CA GLY A 41 -9.25 -4.61 -7.36
C GLY A 41 -8.31 -4.41 -8.56
N THR A 42 -7.32 -3.53 -8.41
CA THR A 42 -6.35 -3.22 -9.46
C THR A 42 -5.34 -4.34 -9.68
N GLU A 43 -4.83 -4.97 -8.62
CA GLU A 43 -3.97 -6.15 -8.77
C GLU A 43 -4.69 -7.30 -9.47
N ILE A 44 -5.98 -7.51 -9.19
CA ILE A 44 -6.79 -8.51 -9.88
C ILE A 44 -6.99 -8.15 -11.36
N MET A 45 -7.24 -6.88 -11.66
CA MET A 45 -7.34 -6.41 -13.05
C MET A 45 -6.05 -6.66 -13.82
N VAL A 46 -4.90 -6.25 -13.27
CA VAL A 46 -3.58 -6.47 -13.88
C VAL A 46 -3.32 -7.96 -14.11
N LYS A 47 -3.64 -8.80 -13.12
CA LYS A 47 -3.54 -10.26 -13.24
C LYS A 47 -4.40 -10.80 -14.39
N HIS A 48 -5.68 -10.45 -14.46
CA HIS A 48 -6.56 -10.95 -15.52
C HIS A 48 -6.10 -10.53 -16.92
N VAL A 49 -5.58 -9.31 -17.07
CA VAL A 49 -4.99 -8.85 -18.34
C VAL A 49 -3.81 -9.74 -18.73
N ALA A 50 -2.90 -10.00 -17.80
CA ALA A 50 -1.73 -10.84 -18.06
C ALA A 50 -2.12 -12.26 -18.47
N GLU A 51 -3.03 -12.91 -17.72
CA GLU A 51 -3.51 -14.25 -18.01
C GLU A 51 -4.22 -14.32 -19.37
N LYS A 52 -5.01 -13.30 -19.71
CA LYS A 52 -5.74 -13.24 -20.97
C LYS A 52 -4.82 -13.21 -22.19
N PHE A 53 -3.68 -12.53 -22.08
CA PHE A 53 -2.73 -12.37 -23.18
C PHE A 53 -1.49 -13.27 -23.08
N GLY A 54 -1.41 -14.11 -22.04
CA GLY A 54 -0.25 -15.00 -21.81
C GLY A 54 1.03 -14.23 -21.48
N TRP A 55 0.90 -13.04 -20.89
CA TRP A 55 2.02 -12.17 -20.53
C TRP A 55 2.54 -12.47 -19.13
N ASN A 56 3.81 -12.14 -18.88
CA ASN A 56 4.39 -12.23 -17.55
C ASN A 56 3.80 -11.13 -16.64
N HIS A 57 3.22 -11.54 -15.50
CA HIS A 57 2.64 -10.63 -14.51
C HIS A 57 3.62 -9.56 -14.05
N ASP A 58 4.85 -9.95 -13.73
CA ASP A 58 5.86 -9.06 -13.15
C ASP A 58 6.38 -8.08 -14.19
N GLU A 59 6.50 -8.49 -15.46
CA GLU A 59 6.86 -7.58 -16.55
C GLU A 59 5.80 -6.51 -16.81
N ILE A 60 4.51 -6.86 -16.79
CA ILE A 60 3.43 -5.87 -16.97
C ILE A 60 3.48 -4.85 -15.84
N ARG A 61 3.67 -5.32 -14.60
CA ARG A 61 3.77 -4.43 -13.45
C ARG A 61 4.91 -3.45 -13.61
N GLU A 62 6.11 -3.97 -13.87
CA GLU A 62 7.32 -3.16 -14.02
C GLU A 62 7.19 -2.14 -15.14
N LYS A 63 6.59 -2.52 -16.28
CA LYS A 63 6.33 -1.61 -17.41
C LYS A 63 5.34 -0.50 -17.09
N ASN A 64 4.49 -0.69 -16.08
CA ASN A 64 3.45 0.27 -15.72
C ASN A 64 3.73 0.96 -14.39
N PHE A 65 4.85 0.73 -13.71
CA PHE A 65 5.16 1.45 -12.48
C PHE A 65 5.25 2.95 -12.71
N TYR A 66 4.80 3.71 -11.72
CA TYR A 66 5.12 5.13 -11.67
C TYR A 66 6.63 5.37 -11.57
N GLU A 67 7.06 6.45 -12.20
CA GLU A 67 8.41 6.99 -12.09
C GLU A 67 8.43 8.29 -11.27
N GLU A 68 9.63 8.80 -10.97
CA GLU A 68 9.81 10.09 -10.30
C GLU A 68 9.18 11.21 -11.15
N GLY A 69 8.37 12.06 -10.51
CA GLY A 69 7.70 13.19 -11.15
C GLY A 69 6.39 12.83 -11.86
N ASP A 70 6.01 11.55 -11.93
CA ASP A 70 4.73 11.18 -12.53
C ASP A 70 3.52 11.72 -11.75
N CYS A 71 2.42 11.94 -12.45
CA CYS A 71 1.19 12.46 -11.89
C CYS A 71 0.13 11.35 -11.73
N THR A 72 -0.47 11.25 -10.55
CA THR A 72 -1.56 10.32 -10.28
C THR A 72 -2.87 10.75 -10.95
N PRO A 73 -3.87 9.85 -11.12
CA PRO A 73 -5.19 10.21 -11.66
C PRO A 73 -5.93 11.33 -10.93
N PHE A 74 -5.52 11.64 -9.69
CA PHE A 74 -6.10 12.72 -8.88
C PHE A 74 -5.21 13.98 -8.84
N GLY A 75 -4.24 14.10 -9.74
CA GLY A 75 -3.45 15.32 -9.94
C GLY A 75 -2.26 15.51 -9.01
N MET A 76 -1.84 14.48 -8.28
CA MET A 76 -0.69 14.56 -7.37
C MET A 76 0.58 14.09 -8.08
N HIS A 77 1.61 14.94 -8.12
CA HIS A 77 2.93 14.56 -8.60
C HIS A 77 3.68 13.76 -7.53
N LEU A 78 4.31 12.66 -7.94
CA LEU A 78 5.05 11.78 -7.08
C LEU A 78 6.50 12.26 -6.96
N ASN A 79 6.87 12.69 -5.75
CA ASN A 79 8.25 12.98 -5.40
C ASN A 79 8.80 11.83 -4.54
N GLN A 80 10.08 11.50 -4.69
CA GLN A 80 10.74 10.38 -4.02
C GLN A 80 10.04 9.03 -4.26
N CYS A 81 9.66 8.77 -5.51
CA CYS A 81 9.03 7.53 -5.95
C CYS A 81 10.02 6.37 -5.84
N ASN A 82 9.90 5.59 -4.76
CA ASN A 82 10.79 4.48 -4.46
C ASN A 82 10.27 3.10 -4.92
N VAL A 83 9.20 3.05 -5.72
CA VAL A 83 8.53 1.79 -6.09
C VAL A 83 9.49 0.80 -6.75
N LYS A 84 10.25 1.26 -7.76
CA LYS A 84 11.20 0.40 -8.46
C LYS A 84 12.32 -0.11 -7.53
N ARG A 85 12.87 0.78 -6.70
CA ARG A 85 13.90 0.42 -5.72
C ARG A 85 13.43 -0.65 -4.74
N THR A 86 12.27 -0.46 -4.10
CA THR A 86 11.75 -1.43 -3.12
C THR A 86 11.34 -2.74 -3.78
N TRP A 87 10.85 -2.69 -5.02
CA TRP A 87 10.56 -3.89 -5.82
C TRP A 87 11.84 -4.70 -6.09
N ASP A 88 12.88 -4.05 -6.61
CA ASP A 88 14.15 -4.70 -6.97
C ASP A 88 14.85 -5.25 -5.72
N GLU A 89 14.94 -4.46 -4.64
CA GLU A 89 15.51 -4.90 -3.36
C GLU A 89 14.73 -6.08 -2.78
N CYS A 90 13.40 -6.08 -2.84
CA CYS A 90 12.58 -7.19 -2.35
C CYS A 90 12.77 -8.46 -3.20
N ARG A 91 12.84 -8.31 -4.52
CA ARG A 91 13.07 -9.42 -5.46
C ARG A 91 14.41 -10.10 -5.19
N VAL A 92 15.47 -9.31 -5.02
CA VAL A 92 16.83 -9.80 -4.70
C VAL A 92 16.87 -10.42 -3.30
N ASN A 93 16.46 -9.69 -2.26
CA ASN A 93 16.59 -10.14 -0.87
C ASN A 93 15.72 -11.36 -0.54
N SER A 94 14.70 -11.64 -1.34
CA SER A 94 13.82 -12.80 -1.15
C SER A 94 14.18 -14.00 -2.01
N ASP A 95 15.27 -13.95 -2.80
CA ASP A 95 15.64 -14.94 -3.83
C ASP A 95 14.46 -15.28 -4.76
N TYR A 96 13.69 -14.27 -5.16
CA TYR A 96 12.38 -14.50 -5.79
C TYR A 96 12.47 -15.35 -7.06
N ASP A 97 13.40 -15.04 -7.96
CA ASP A 97 13.54 -15.73 -9.26
C ASP A 97 13.94 -17.21 -9.07
N ARG A 98 14.92 -17.47 -8.20
CA ARG A 98 15.33 -18.83 -7.85
C ARG A 98 14.16 -19.63 -7.25
N ARG A 99 13.40 -19.03 -6.33
CA ARG A 99 12.23 -19.67 -5.70
C ARG A 99 11.06 -19.86 -6.65
N LEU A 100 10.91 -18.97 -7.64
CA LEU A 100 9.91 -19.11 -8.69
C LEU A 100 10.19 -20.35 -9.54
N GLU A 101 11.46 -20.58 -9.91
CA GLU A 101 11.88 -21.82 -10.59
C GLU A 101 11.60 -23.06 -9.74
N GLU A 102 11.94 -23.05 -8.44
CA GLU A 102 11.64 -24.16 -7.53
C GLU A 102 10.14 -24.45 -7.43
N VAL A 103 9.29 -23.40 -7.39
CA VAL A 103 7.84 -23.52 -7.40
C VAL A 103 7.36 -24.17 -8.69
N ASN A 104 7.91 -23.78 -9.84
CA ASN A 104 7.58 -24.36 -11.13
C ASN A 104 7.96 -25.84 -11.21
N THR A 105 9.19 -26.19 -10.81
CA THR A 105 9.66 -27.59 -10.75
C THR A 105 8.81 -28.41 -9.78
N PHE A 106 8.49 -27.88 -8.60
CA PHE A 106 7.61 -28.55 -7.65
C PHE A 106 6.23 -28.82 -8.27
N ASN A 107 5.65 -27.83 -8.94
CA ASN A 107 4.32 -27.94 -9.55
C ASN A 107 4.29 -28.92 -10.72
N GLN A 108 5.37 -29.06 -11.50
CA GLN A 108 5.46 -30.07 -12.55
C GLN A 108 5.49 -31.49 -11.99
N ASN A 109 6.19 -31.70 -10.86
CA ASN A 109 6.39 -33.01 -10.25
C ASN A 109 5.28 -33.45 -9.28
N ASN A 110 4.34 -32.56 -8.92
CA ASN A 110 3.29 -32.85 -7.95
C ASN A 110 1.90 -32.66 -8.56
N LYS A 111 1.13 -33.75 -8.73
CA LYS A 111 -0.22 -33.71 -9.31
C LYS A 111 -1.25 -33.05 -8.39
N PHE A 112 -1.26 -33.40 -7.11
CA PHE A 112 -2.31 -33.03 -6.15
C PHE A 112 -1.92 -31.91 -5.18
N ARG A 113 -0.66 -31.48 -5.18
CA ARG A 113 -0.17 -30.40 -4.34
C ARG A 113 0.55 -29.38 -5.21
N LYS A 114 0.18 -28.12 -5.09
CA LYS A 114 0.81 -27.02 -5.81
C LYS A 114 1.34 -25.97 -4.82
N ARG A 115 2.32 -25.20 -5.27
CA ARG A 115 2.85 -24.00 -4.61
C ARG A 115 2.58 -22.79 -5.49
N GLY A 116 2.46 -21.63 -4.85
CA GLY A 116 2.40 -20.33 -5.50
C GLY A 116 3.35 -19.38 -4.81
N ILE A 117 3.93 -18.48 -5.59
CA ILE A 117 4.75 -17.37 -5.11
C ILE A 117 4.33 -16.13 -5.89
N TYR A 118 4.37 -14.97 -5.24
CA TYR A 118 3.94 -13.71 -5.84
C TYR A 118 4.64 -12.54 -5.17
N LEU A 119 5.00 -11.55 -5.98
CA LEU A 119 5.49 -10.26 -5.51
C LEU A 119 4.41 -9.21 -5.78
N THR A 120 4.07 -8.40 -4.77
CA THR A 120 3.00 -7.38 -4.89
C THR A 120 3.54 -6.03 -4.41
N PRO A 121 3.54 -5.00 -5.27
CA PRO A 121 3.96 -3.67 -4.89
C PRO A 121 2.80 -2.90 -4.22
N THR A 122 3.12 -1.82 -3.50
CA THR A 122 2.09 -0.93 -2.95
C THR A 122 2.62 0.49 -2.79
N ARG A 123 1.72 1.47 -2.97
CA ARG A 123 1.92 2.88 -2.62
C ARG A 123 0.75 3.31 -1.74
N PHE A 124 1.05 3.94 -0.61
CA PHE A 124 0.02 4.39 0.32
C PHE A 124 0.19 5.88 0.63
N GLY A 125 -0.77 6.70 0.16
CA GLY A 125 -0.81 8.13 0.50
C GLY A 125 -1.02 8.34 2.00
N ILE A 126 -0.24 9.24 2.60
CA ILE A 126 -0.27 9.55 4.02
C ILE A 126 -0.90 10.93 4.22
N GLY A 127 -1.93 10.98 5.06
CA GLY A 127 -2.64 12.21 5.40
C GLY A 127 -4.16 12.00 5.42
N PHE A 128 -4.86 12.93 6.07
CA PHE A 128 -6.32 12.99 6.03
C PHE A 128 -6.79 13.77 4.81
N GLY A 129 -7.84 13.29 4.15
CA GLY A 129 -8.47 14.00 3.03
C GLY A 129 -9.12 15.33 3.42
N LEU A 130 -9.47 15.51 4.70
CA LEU A 130 -9.90 16.78 5.26
C LEU A 130 -8.69 17.51 5.85
N LYS A 131 -8.29 18.63 5.24
CA LYS A 131 -7.09 19.39 5.61
C LYS A 131 -7.03 19.71 7.10
N GLN A 132 -8.18 20.06 7.69
CA GLN A 132 -8.31 20.43 9.10
C GLN A 132 -7.97 19.29 10.06
N LEU A 133 -8.04 18.02 9.65
CA LEU A 133 -7.65 16.90 10.51
C LEU A 133 -6.12 16.69 10.54
N ASN A 134 -5.37 17.32 9.64
CA ASN A 134 -3.91 17.26 9.61
C ASN A 134 -3.30 18.33 10.53
N GLN A 135 -3.73 18.35 11.80
CA GLN A 135 -3.19 19.21 12.84
C GLN A 135 -2.94 18.38 14.12
N ALA A 136 -1.99 18.81 14.93
CA ALA A 136 -1.67 18.17 16.21
C ALA A 136 -1.26 19.23 17.23
N GLY A 137 -1.48 18.93 18.51
CA GLY A 137 -1.08 19.76 19.64
C GLY A 137 -0.44 18.93 20.74
N ALA A 138 0.45 19.57 21.50
CA ALA A 138 1.12 19.00 22.65
C ALA A 138 1.26 20.06 23.77
N LEU A 139 1.31 19.59 25.01
CA LEU A 139 1.57 20.37 26.22
C LEU A 139 2.79 19.76 26.92
N VAL A 140 3.77 20.60 27.23
CA VAL A 140 4.99 20.20 27.94
C VAL A 140 5.08 21.01 29.22
N LEU A 141 5.27 20.32 30.35
CA LEU A 141 5.51 20.92 31.66
C LEU A 141 6.91 20.53 32.14
N VAL A 142 7.69 21.52 32.57
CA VAL A 142 9.00 21.31 33.21
C VAL A 142 8.85 21.68 34.68
N TYR A 143 9.05 20.71 35.55
CA TYR A 143 8.94 20.90 36.99
C TYR A 143 10.24 21.44 37.59
N THR A 144 10.16 21.95 38.82
CA THR A 144 11.30 22.55 39.53
C THR A 144 12.39 21.56 39.89
N ASP A 145 12.09 20.25 39.89
CA ASP A 145 13.07 19.16 40.06
C ASP A 145 13.77 18.78 38.74
N GLY A 146 13.42 19.44 37.64
CA GLY A 146 13.95 19.17 36.29
C GLY A 146 13.25 18.04 35.54
N SER A 147 12.25 17.38 36.15
CA SER A 147 11.44 16.38 35.44
C SER A 147 10.52 17.02 34.41
N VAL A 148 10.21 16.28 33.34
CA VAL A 148 9.39 16.76 32.23
C VAL A 148 8.18 15.86 32.05
N LEU A 149 6.99 16.46 32.00
CA LEU A 149 5.76 15.79 31.62
C LEU A 149 5.32 16.29 30.24
N VAL A 150 4.99 15.35 29.35
CA VAL A 150 4.50 15.64 28.01
C VAL A 150 3.11 15.02 27.85
N SER A 151 2.18 15.79 27.29
CA SER A 151 0.85 15.35 26.87
C SER A 151 0.60 15.78 25.43
N HIS A 152 -0.11 14.98 24.64
CA HIS A 152 -0.44 15.30 23.26
C HIS A 152 -1.79 14.68 22.86
N GLY A 153 -2.41 15.17 21.80
CA GLY A 153 -3.75 14.72 21.36
C GLY A 153 -3.82 13.32 20.73
N GLY A 154 -2.74 12.55 20.79
CA GLY A 154 -2.65 11.23 20.15
C GLY A 154 -2.88 10.11 21.15
N MET A 155 -3.56 9.04 20.74
CA MET A 155 -3.89 7.90 21.60
C MET A 155 -2.93 6.73 21.37
N GLU A 156 -2.39 6.17 22.45
CA GLU A 156 -1.68 4.88 22.42
C GLU A 156 -2.68 3.72 22.29
N MET A 157 -2.48 2.87 21.29
CA MET A 157 -3.29 1.69 21.00
C MET A 157 -2.44 0.49 20.54
N GLY A 158 -1.16 0.47 20.93
CA GLY A 158 -0.19 -0.59 20.64
C GLY A 158 0.80 -0.25 19.53
N GLN A 159 0.71 0.94 18.93
CA GLN A 159 1.64 1.41 17.89
C GLN A 159 2.92 2.04 18.44
N GLY A 160 3.03 2.19 19.77
CA GLY A 160 4.19 2.78 20.44
C GLY A 160 4.32 4.27 20.17
N LEU A 161 3.18 4.98 20.08
CA LEU A 161 3.15 6.42 19.88
C LEU A 161 3.79 7.15 21.06
N HIS A 162 3.45 6.80 22.30
CA HIS A 162 4.01 7.51 23.46
C HIS A 162 5.51 7.24 23.61
N THR A 163 5.98 6.03 23.30
CA THR A 163 7.41 5.73 23.23
C THR A 163 8.12 6.64 22.23
N LYS A 164 7.56 6.82 21.02
CA LYS A 164 8.15 7.68 19.99
C LYS A 164 8.14 9.16 20.34
N ILE A 165 7.19 9.63 21.14
CA ILE A 165 7.15 11.02 21.60
C ILE A 165 8.25 11.29 22.64
N LEU A 166 8.68 10.27 23.38
CA LEU A 166 9.76 10.39 24.37
C LEU A 166 11.18 10.27 23.78
N GLN A 167 11.33 9.81 22.53
CA GLN A 167 12.62 9.62 21.83
C GLN A 167 13.13 10.92 21.20
#